data_AF-A0A417KXX2-F1
#
_entry.id   AF-A0A417KXX2-F1
#
_cell.length_a   1.000
_cell.length_b   1.000
_cell.length_c   1.000
_cell.angle_alpha   90.00
_cell.angle_beta   90.00
_cell.angle_gamma   90.00
#
_symmetry.space_group_name_H-M   'P 1'
#
loop_
_entity.id
_entity.type
_entity.pdbx_description
1 polymer ?
#
loop_
_entity_poly.entity_id
_entity_poly.type
_entity_poly.pdbx_seq_one_letter_code
_entity_poly.pdbx_strand_id
1 'polypeptide(L)'
;MENIETGLLLMVVGMTTVFAILLIVIYLGKGLIALVNKYAPEEVVVKKQMVTQAVTAQAASISGKTTAAIVAAVSMTTGGQGKVTKIEKI
;
A
#
# COMPACT_ATOMS: atom_id res chain seq x y z
N MET A 1 -50.67 21.40 10.60
CA MET A 1 -49.92 20.83 9.46
C MET A 1 -48.47 21.33 9.40
N GLU A 2 -48.07 22.39 10.12
CA GLU A 2 -46.72 22.99 10.08
C GLU A 2 -45.58 22.10 10.63
N ASN A 3 -45.86 21.18 11.56
CA ASN A 3 -44.83 20.30 12.13
C ASN A 3 -44.28 19.24 11.15
N ILE A 4 -45.07 18.83 10.15
CA ILE A 4 -44.63 17.79 9.21
C ILE A 4 -43.61 18.37 8.22
N GLU A 5 -43.85 19.60 7.73
CA GLU A 5 -42.89 20.30 6.87
C GLU A 5 -41.58 20.60 7.62
N THR A 6 -41.67 21.01 8.88
CA THR A 6 -40.49 21.23 9.74
C THR A 6 -39.74 19.92 9.98
N GLY A 7 -40.44 18.82 10.24
CA GLY A 7 -39.83 17.50 10.40
C GLY A 7 -39.12 16.99 9.14
N LEU A 8 -39.74 17.19 7.97
CA LEU A 8 -39.14 16.85 6.67
C LEU A 8 -37.87 17.67 6.41
N LEU A 9 -37.90 18.98 6.71
CA LEU A 9 -36.77 19.87 6.54
C LEU A 9 -35.60 19.47 7.45
N LEU A 10 -35.88 19.16 8.72
CA LEU A 10 -34.87 18.68 9.66
C LEU A 10 -34.27 17.32 9.26
N MET A 11 -35.08 16.43 8.67
CA MET A 11 -34.58 15.15 8.16
C MET A 11 -33.61 15.34 7.00
N VAL A 12 -33.94 16.21 6.03
CA VAL A 12 -33.07 16.51 4.89
C VAL A 12 -31.79 17.20 5.37
N VAL A 13 -31.90 18.23 6.21
CA VAL A 13 -30.74 18.93 6.78
C VAL A 13 -29.84 17.97 7.54
N GLY A 14 -30.41 17.13 8.41
CA GLY A 14 -29.65 16.13 9.17
C GLY A 14 -28.87 15.19 8.26
N MET A 15 -29.52 14.61 7.25
CA MET A 15 -28.84 13.72 6.30
C MET A 15 -27.79 14.43 5.45
N THR A 16 -28.08 15.64 4.96
CA THR A 16 -27.13 16.42 4.15
C THR A 16 -25.90 16.82 4.97
N THR A 17 -26.08 17.25 6.22
CA THR A 17 -24.96 17.60 7.10
C THR A 17 -24.10 16.40 7.42
N VAL A 18 -24.71 15.25 7.74
CA VAL A 18 -23.95 14.01 7.98
C VAL A 18 -23.18 13.60 6.73
N PHE A 19 -23.81 13.63 5.55
CA PHE A 19 -23.15 13.31 4.29
C PHE A 19 -21.97 14.23 3.98
N ALA A 20 -22.14 15.55 4.19
CA ALA A 20 -21.08 16.53 3.97
C ALA A 20 -19.88 16.29 4.91
N ILE A 21 -20.12 16.04 6.20
CA ILE A 21 -19.04 15.75 7.16
C ILE A 21 -18.30 14.47 6.76
N LEU A 22 -19.01 13.41 6.38
CA LEU A 22 -18.38 12.16 5.94
C LEU A 22 -17.49 12.36 4.72
N LEU A 23 -17.95 13.13 3.71
CA LEU A 23 -17.13 13.47 2.55
C LEU A 23 -15.84 14.19 2.97
N ILE A 24 -15.96 15.22 3.82
CA ILE A 24 -14.81 15.98 4.32
C ILE A 24 -13.83 15.05 5.02
N VAL A 25 -14.29 14.20 5.94
CA VAL A 25 -13.44 13.27 6.69
C VAL A 25 -12.71 12.29 5.77
N ILE A 26 -13.38 11.78 4.74
CA ILE A 26 -12.76 10.86 3.76
C ILE A 26 -11.66 11.58 2.97
N TYR A 27 -11.92 12.78 2.47
CA TYR A 27 -10.92 13.54 1.71
C TYR A 27 -9.74 13.97 2.58
N LEU A 28 -10.00 14.41 3.81
CA LEU A 28 -8.95 14.72 4.79
C LEU A 28 -8.13 13.48 5.12
N GLY A 29 -8.77 12.33 5.35
CA GLY A 29 -8.09 11.07 5.63
C GLY A 29 -7.17 10.65 4.47
N LYS A 30 -7.64 10.72 3.22
CA LYS A 30 -6.81 10.46 2.04
C LYS A 30 -5.65 11.45 1.92
N GLY A 31 -5.90 12.73 2.20
CA GLY A 31 -4.88 13.78 2.20
C GLY A 31 -3.80 13.55 3.27
N LEU A 32 -4.21 13.19 4.49
CA LEU A 32 -3.33 12.85 5.60
C LEU A 32 -2.49 11.61 5.29
N ILE A 33 -3.09 10.56 4.71
CA ILE A 33 -2.36 9.37 4.28
C ILE A 33 -1.31 9.75 3.22
N ALA A 34 -1.68 10.57 2.23
CA ALA A 34 -0.74 11.02 1.20
C ALA A 34 0.38 11.91 1.78
N LEU A 35 0.06 12.74 2.78
CA LEU A 35 1.02 13.59 3.47
C LEU A 35 2.00 12.72 4.25
N VAL A 36 1.52 11.85 5.13
CA VAL A 36 2.37 10.94 5.91
C VAL A 36 3.22 10.07 4.99
N ASN A 37 2.66 9.53 3.91
CA ASN A 37 3.43 8.74 2.93
C ASN A 37 4.47 9.57 2.15
N LYS A 38 4.28 10.89 2.02
CA LYS A 38 5.27 11.78 1.37
C LYS A 38 6.38 12.23 2.33
N TYR A 39 6.06 12.46 3.61
CA TYR A 39 7.02 12.97 4.60
C TYR A 39 7.71 11.85 5.40
N ALA A 40 7.08 10.68 5.52
CA ALA A 40 7.63 9.46 6.08
C ALA A 40 7.24 8.29 5.15
N PRO A 41 7.87 8.21 3.95
CA PRO A 41 7.60 7.13 3.03
C PRO A 41 7.81 5.79 3.73
N GLU A 42 6.79 4.93 3.72
CA GLU A 42 6.95 3.56 4.20
C GLU A 42 8.00 2.86 3.32
N GLU A 43 9.26 2.81 3.79
CA GLU A 43 10.40 2.22 3.07
C GLU A 43 10.29 0.70 2.84
N VAL A 44 9.15 0.04 3.10
CA VAL A 44 9.11 -1.43 3.20
C VAL A 44 8.07 -2.14 2.31
N VAL A 45 7.02 -1.50 1.79
CA VAL A 45 5.94 -2.26 1.12
C VAL A 45 5.96 -2.22 -0.42
N VAL A 46 6.57 -1.22 -1.06
CA VAL A 46 6.76 -1.27 -2.53
C VAL A 46 7.87 -2.27 -2.93
N LYS A 47 8.82 -2.52 -2.02
CA LYS A 47 9.88 -3.51 -2.23
C LYS A 47 9.46 -4.95 -1.98
N LYS A 48 8.30 -5.23 -1.36
CA LYS A 48 7.84 -6.62 -1.19
C LYS A 48 6.83 -7.03 -2.25
N GLN A 49 5.86 -6.22 -2.63
CA GLN A 49 4.86 -6.69 -3.60
C GLN A 49 5.37 -6.70 -5.06
N MET A 50 6.12 -5.67 -5.49
CA MET A 50 6.71 -5.67 -6.84
C MET A 50 7.88 -6.63 -6.96
N VAL A 51 8.68 -6.82 -5.90
CA VAL A 51 9.74 -7.84 -5.90
C VAL A 51 9.14 -9.23 -5.84
N THR A 52 8.03 -9.47 -5.12
CA THR A 52 7.41 -10.81 -5.15
C THR A 52 6.86 -11.11 -6.54
N GLN A 53 6.19 -10.15 -7.21
CA GLN A 53 5.67 -10.36 -8.57
C GLN A 53 6.77 -10.48 -9.64
N ALA A 54 7.84 -9.68 -9.54
CA ALA A 54 8.98 -9.75 -10.46
C ALA A 54 9.85 -10.99 -10.22
N VAL A 55 10.05 -11.40 -8.96
CA VAL A 55 10.79 -12.62 -8.61
C VAL A 55 9.97 -13.87 -9.00
N THR A 56 8.64 -13.87 -8.92
CA THR A 56 7.83 -14.99 -9.43
C THR A 56 7.84 -15.08 -10.96
N ALA A 57 8.01 -13.96 -11.68
CA ALA A 57 8.02 -13.96 -13.14
C ALA A 57 9.40 -14.26 -13.74
N GLN A 58 10.51 -13.95 -13.05
CA GLN A 58 11.87 -14.19 -13.54
C GLN A 58 12.58 -15.39 -12.89
N ALA A 59 12.02 -16.00 -11.85
CA ALA A 59 12.43 -17.32 -11.37
C ALA A 59 11.82 -18.48 -12.18
N ALA A 60 11.12 -18.20 -13.29
CA ALA A 60 10.54 -19.23 -14.15
C ALA A 60 11.59 -20.10 -14.89
N SER A 61 12.87 -19.72 -14.87
CA SER A 61 13.97 -20.46 -15.52
C SER A 61 15.00 -21.08 -14.56
N ILE A 62 14.93 -20.78 -13.25
CA ILE A 62 15.88 -21.26 -12.24
C ILE A 62 15.09 -21.72 -11.03
N SER A 63 15.23 -23.00 -10.65
CA SER A 63 14.51 -23.58 -9.50
C SER A 63 14.60 -22.68 -8.28
N GLY A 64 13.45 -22.34 -7.68
CA GLY A 64 13.38 -21.38 -6.57
C GLY A 64 14.26 -21.75 -5.37
N LYS A 65 14.59 -23.04 -5.20
CA LYS A 65 15.56 -23.51 -4.20
C LYS A 65 16.99 -23.00 -4.47
N THR A 66 17.41 -22.99 -5.73
CA THR A 66 18.75 -22.50 -6.13
C THR A 66 18.84 -20.99 -5.95
N THR A 67 17.80 -20.25 -6.35
CA THR A 67 17.72 -18.80 -6.16
C THR A 67 17.80 -18.42 -4.67
N ALA A 68 17.04 -19.12 -3.81
CA ALA A 68 17.06 -18.88 -2.37
C ALA A 68 18.44 -19.17 -1.75
N ALA A 69 19.10 -20.25 -2.19
CA ALA A 69 20.45 -20.60 -1.73
C ALA A 69 21.49 -19.53 -2.13
N ILE A 70 21.40 -18.99 -3.35
CA ILE A 70 22.29 -17.92 -3.82
C ILE A 70 22.09 -16.64 -2.99
N VAL A 71 20.84 -16.23 -2.77
CA VAL A 71 20.54 -15.04 -1.97
C VAL A 71 21.04 -15.20 -0.52
N ALA A 72 20.88 -16.38 0.07
CA ALA A 72 21.39 -16.67 1.41
C ALA A 72 22.92 -16.61 1.46
N ALA A 73 23.61 -17.23 0.50
CA ALA A 73 25.07 -17.21 0.42
C ALA A 73 25.62 -15.78 0.25
N VAL A 74 24.98 -14.96 -0.59
CA VAL A 74 25.37 -13.56 -0.79
C VAL A 74 25.13 -12.75 0.49
N SER A 75 24.00 -12.93 1.17
CA SER A 75 23.74 -12.27 2.47
C SER A 75 24.77 -12.67 3.52
N MET A 76 25.15 -13.95 3.62
CA MET A 76 26.16 -14.41 4.58
C MET A 76 27.55 -13.85 4.26
N THR A 77 27.92 -13.80 2.98
CA THR A 77 29.23 -13.30 2.54
C THR A 77 29.37 -11.79 2.72
N THR A 78 28.28 -11.05 2.55
CA THR A 78 28.27 -9.58 2.59
C THR A 78 27.79 -9.01 3.93
N GLY A 79 27.60 -9.86 4.94
CA GLY A 79 27.07 -9.43 6.25
C GLY A 79 25.68 -8.80 6.18
N GLY A 80 24.87 -9.17 5.18
CA GLY A 80 23.52 -8.68 4.95
C GLY A 80 23.39 -7.43 4.07
N GLN A 81 24.51 -6.85 3.61
CA GLN A 81 24.50 -5.61 2.82
C GLN A 81 24.35 -5.85 1.31
N GLY A 82 24.68 -7.05 0.82
CA GLY A 82 24.60 -7.41 -0.59
C GLY A 82 23.19 -7.79 -1.02
N LYS A 83 22.73 -7.22 -2.14
CA LYS A 83 21.42 -7.54 -2.74
C LYS A 83 21.61 -8.18 -4.10
N VAL A 84 21.05 -9.38 -4.28
CA VAL A 84 21.00 -10.04 -5.59
C VAL A 84 19.99 -9.31 -6.48
N THR A 85 20.47 -8.72 -7.56
CA THR A 85 19.66 -7.94 -8.51
C THR A 85 19.31 -8.69 -9.79
N LYS A 86 20.15 -9.65 -10.20
CA LYS A 86 19.95 -10.46 -11.42
C LYS A 86 20.64 -11.81 -11.27
N ILE A 87 20.02 -12.88 -11.77
CA ILE A 87 20.62 -14.21 -11.87
C ILE A 87 20.44 -14.68 -13.31
N GLU A 88 21.56 -14.90 -13.99
CA GLU A 88 21.58 -15.45 -15.35
C GLU A 88 22.56 -16.61 -15.39
N LYS A 89 22.21 -17.63 -16.17
CA LYS A 89 23.10 -18.76 -16.44
C LYS A 89 24.09 -18.32 -17.52
N ILE A 90 25.38 -18.52 -17.25
CA ILE A 90 26.47 -18.33 -18.22
C ILE A 90 26.59 -19.60 -19.07
#